data_AF-A0A970FGC5-F1
#
_entry.id   AF-A0A970FGC5-F1
#
_cell.length_a   1.000
_cell.length_b   1.000
_cell.length_c   1.000
_cell.angle_alpha   90.00
_cell.angle_beta   90.00
_cell.angle_gamma   90.00
#
_symmetry.space_group_name_H-M   'P 1'
#
loop_
_entity.id
_entity.type
_entity.pdbx_description
1 polymer ?
#
loop_
_entity_poly.entity_id
_entity_poly.type
_entity_poly.pdbx_seq_one_letter_code
_entity_poly.pdbx_strand_id
1 'polypeptide(L)'
;MPQLRMIFMILAIGLLVSVLQVVIWRVSGRHSFYKYIPVLVLLIIGIACIIKAVFFSTGMEDLAYFVTATMVLGVMFVSLLTAVIIDLITKFKK
;
A
#
# COMPACT_ATOMS: atom_id res chain seq x y z
N MET A 1 6.34 1.19 -23.49
CA MET A 1 5.06 0.72 -22.93
C MET A 1 4.82 1.38 -21.58
N PRO A 2 3.93 2.39 -21.48
CA PRO A 2 3.71 3.17 -20.27
C PRO A 2 3.11 2.36 -19.10
N GLN A 3 2.30 1.33 -19.39
CA GLN A 3 1.73 0.46 -18.36
C GLN A 3 2.80 -0.31 -17.56
N LEU A 4 3.82 -0.80 -18.27
CA LEU A 4 4.95 -1.53 -17.67
C LEU A 4 5.72 -0.67 -16.66
N ARG A 5 5.95 0.61 -16.98
CA ARG A 5 6.63 1.55 -16.07
C ARG A 5 5.84 1.76 -14.78
N MET A 6 4.53 1.92 -14.88
CA MET A 6 3.65 2.09 -13.71
C MET A 6 3.66 0.86 -12.82
N ILE A 7 3.58 -0.34 -13.40
CA ILE A 7 3.67 -1.61 -12.66
C ILE A 7 5.03 -1.73 -11.93
N PHE A 8 6.14 -1.42 -12.61
CA PHE A 8 7.46 -1.43 -11.97
C PHE A 8 7.57 -0.44 -10.81
N MET A 9 6.99 0.76 -10.93
CA MET A 9 6.97 1.74 -9.84
C MET A 9 6.16 1.23 -8.65
N ILE A 10 4.97 0.67 -8.89
CA ILE A 10 4.13 0.07 -7.84
C ILE A 10 4.88 -1.05 -7.14
N LEU A 11 5.56 -1.93 -7.89
CA LEU A 11 6.36 -3.00 -7.31
C LEU A 11 7.54 -2.46 -6.50
N ALA A 12 8.28 -1.48 -7.00
CA ALA A 12 9.43 -0.90 -6.31
C ALA A 12 9.02 -0.25 -4.97
N ILE A 13 7.97 0.58 -4.98
CA ILE A 13 7.44 1.22 -3.77
C ILE A 13 6.82 0.16 -2.85
N GLY A 14 6.07 -0.78 -3.41
CA GLY A 14 5.47 -1.89 -2.68
C GLY A 14 6.50 -2.70 -1.91
N LEU A 15 7.64 -3.00 -2.53
CA LEU A 15 8.73 -3.76 -1.90
C LEU A 15 9.33 -3.00 -0.70
N LEU A 16 9.54 -1.69 -0.84
CA LEU A 16 10.01 -0.83 0.27
C LEU A 16 9.00 -0.84 1.44
N VAL A 17 7.71 -0.71 1.13
CA VAL A 17 6.64 -0.74 2.14
C VAL A 17 6.57 -2.12 2.81
N SER A 18 6.72 -3.21 2.05
CA SER A 18 6.75 -4.57 2.58
C SER A 18 7.92 -4.79 3.53
N VAL A 19 9.12 -4.30 3.20
CA VAL A 19 10.29 -4.36 4.10
C VAL A 19 10.01 -3.61 5.40
N LEU A 20 9.45 -2.40 5.31
CA LEU A 20 9.08 -1.62 6.49
C LEU A 20 8.05 -2.37 7.36
N GLN A 21 7.04 -2.98 6.74
CA GLN A 21 6.00 -3.75 7.40
C GLN A 21 6.55 -4.99 8.13
N VAL A 22 7.55 -5.66 7.55
CA VAL A 22 8.28 -6.76 8.20
C VAL A 22 9.08 -6.26 9.41
N VAL A 23 9.74 -5.11 9.29
CA VAL A 23 10.48 -4.50 10.41
C VAL A 23 9.53 -4.13 11.56
N ILE A 24 8.41 -3.47 11.26
CA ILE A 24 7.37 -3.12 12.24
C ILE A 24 6.87 -4.37 12.95
N TRP A 25 6.54 -5.43 12.21
CA TRP A 25 6.08 -6.69 12.80
C TRP A 25 7.12 -7.33 13.74
N ARG A 26 8.41 -7.27 13.38
CA ARG A 26 9.49 -7.80 14.22
C ARG A 26 9.67 -6.99 15.51
N VAL A 27 9.53 -5.66 15.45
CA VAL A 27 9.65 -4.78 16.62
C VAL A 27 8.43 -4.87 17.54
N SER A 28 7.21 -4.98 17.01
CA SER A 28 5.97 -5.03 17.79
C SER A 28 5.69 -6.38 18.48
N GLY A 29 6.70 -7.23 18.70
CA GLY A 29 6.58 -8.43 19.52
C GLY A 29 5.57 -9.47 19.02
N ARG A 30 5.37 -9.59 17.69
CA ARG A 30 4.41 -10.51 17.03
C ARG A 30 2.92 -10.25 17.32
N HIS A 31 2.53 -9.09 17.83
CA HIS A 31 1.11 -8.74 17.87
C HIS A 31 0.54 -8.69 16.43
N SER A 32 -0.44 -9.55 16.15
CA SER A 32 -0.92 -9.83 14.78
C SER A 32 -1.51 -8.60 14.06
N PHE A 33 -1.89 -7.56 14.81
CA PHE A 33 -2.54 -6.38 14.26
C PHE A 33 -1.58 -5.37 13.60
N TYR A 34 -0.35 -5.23 14.11
CA TYR A 34 0.57 -4.16 13.67
C TYR A 34 1.00 -4.30 12.21
N LYS A 35 0.95 -5.51 11.66
CA LYS A 35 1.24 -5.76 10.24
C LYS A 35 0.19 -5.17 9.30
N TYR A 36 -1.02 -4.85 9.75
CA TYR A 36 -2.07 -4.25 8.90
C TYR A 36 -2.07 -2.72 8.94
N ILE A 37 -1.29 -2.10 9.83
CA ILE A 37 -1.21 -0.64 9.95
C ILE A 37 -0.83 0.01 8.61
N PRO A 38 0.22 -0.44 7.88
CA PRO A 38 0.55 0.16 6.59
C PRO A 38 -0.59 0.05 5.56
N VAL A 39 -1.33 -1.06 5.56
CA VAL A 39 -2.49 -1.27 4.69
C VAL A 39 -3.60 -0.26 4.99
N LEU A 40 -3.92 -0.06 6.28
CA LEU A 40 -4.94 0.90 6.71
C LEU A 40 -4.54 2.34 6.35
N VAL A 41 -3.27 2.70 6.55
CA VAL A 41 -2.77 4.04 6.18
C VAL A 41 -2.88 4.26 4.68
N LEU A 42 -2.45 3.29 3.87
CA LEU A 42 -2.56 3.37 2.40
C LEU A 42 -4.02 3.44 1.94
N LEU A 43 -4.93 2.72 2.60
CA LEU A 43 -6.36 2.78 2.32
C LEU A 43 -6.92 4.19 2.57
N ILE A 44 -6.60 4.80 3.71
CA ILE A 44 -7.04 6.17 4.06
C ILE A 44 -6.49 7.17 3.05
N ILE A 45 -5.21 7.08 2.70
CA ILE A 45 -4.58 7.97 1.72
C ILE A 45 -5.23 7.79 0.33
N GLY A 46 -5.47 6.55 -0.10
CA GLY A 46 -6.13 6.25 -1.36
C GLY A 46 -7.52 6.87 -1.44
N ILE A 47 -8.33 6.72 -0.39
CA ILE A 47 -9.66 7.33 -0.30
C ILE A 47 -9.56 8.86 -0.34
N ALA A 48 -8.64 9.46 0.42
CA ALA A 48 -8.44 10.90 0.42
C ALA A 48 -8.03 11.44 -0.97
N CYS A 49 -7.18 10.72 -1.70
CA CYS A 49 -6.82 11.06 -3.08
C CYS A 49 -8.01 10.99 -4.03
N ILE A 50 -8.87 9.97 -3.91
CA ILE A 50 -10.09 9.85 -4.73
C ILE A 50 -11.06 11.01 -4.44
N ILE A 51 -11.26 11.34 -3.17
CA ILE A 51 -12.13 12.46 -2.78
C ILE A 51 -11.58 13.77 -3.36
N LYS A 52 -10.27 14.00 -3.26
CA LYS A 52 -9.65 15.21 -3.81
C LYS A 52 -9.74 15.29 -5.33
N ALA A 53 -9.48 14.19 -6.02
CA ALA A 53 -9.65 14.07 -7.47
C ALA A 53 -11.06 14.49 -7.90
N VAL A 54 -12.08 13.84 -7.32
CA VAL A 54 -13.48 13.99 -7.76
C VAL A 54 -14.10 15.34 -7.36
N PHE A 55 -13.79 15.87 -6.17
CA PHE A 55 -14.54 17.01 -5.61
C PHE A 55 -13.80 18.34 -5.61
N PHE A 56 -12.46 18.34 -5.60
CA PHE A 56 -11.69 19.54 -5.29
C PHE A 56 -10.70 19.96 -6.39
N SER A 57 -10.48 19.13 -7.40
CA SER A 57 -9.43 19.34 -8.38
C SER A 57 -10.01 19.53 -9.78
N THR A 58 -9.45 20.47 -10.56
CA THR A 58 -9.88 20.74 -11.94
C THR A 58 -8.68 20.77 -12.87
N GLY A 59 -8.82 20.18 -14.06
CA GLY A 59 -7.74 20.14 -15.07
C GLY A 59 -6.65 19.10 -14.77
N MET A 60 -5.39 19.50 -14.84
CA MET A 60 -4.23 18.58 -14.76
C MET A 60 -3.96 18.02 -13.36
N GLU A 61 -4.48 18.66 -12.32
CA GLU A 61 -4.28 18.26 -10.92
C GLU A 61 -5.15 17.04 -10.55
N ASP A 62 -6.36 16.95 -11.10
CA ASP A 62 -7.27 15.79 -10.94
C ASP A 62 -6.62 14.51 -11.48
N LEU A 63 -6.02 14.61 -12.68
CA LEU A 63 -5.30 13.49 -13.29
C LEU A 63 -4.14 13.02 -12.40
N ALA A 64 -3.40 13.94 -11.77
CA ALA A 64 -2.32 13.59 -10.86
C ALA A 64 -2.83 12.88 -9.60
N TYR A 65 -3.93 13.35 -9.00
CA TYR A 65 -4.55 12.68 -7.86
C TYR A 65 -5.11 11.29 -8.22
N PHE A 66 -5.68 11.15 -9.42
CA PHE A 66 -6.17 9.87 -9.91
C PHE A 66 -5.03 8.86 -10.14
N VAL A 67 -3.93 9.27 -10.78
CA VAL A 67 -2.74 8.42 -10.95
C VAL A 67 -2.13 8.07 -9.60
N THR A 68 -2.07 9.02 -8.66
CA THR A 68 -1.56 8.75 -7.30
C THR A 68 -2.46 7.76 -6.57
N ALA A 69 -3.79 7.89 -6.67
CA ALA A 69 -4.73 6.96 -6.07
C ALA A 69 -4.55 5.54 -6.61
N THR A 70 -4.40 5.38 -7.93
CA THR A 70 -4.18 4.06 -8.54
C THR A 70 -2.85 3.44 -8.12
N MET A 71 -1.78 4.23 -7.99
CA MET A 71 -0.50 3.76 -7.45
C MET A 71 -0.61 3.34 -5.97
N VAL A 72 -1.23 4.17 -5.13
CA VAL A 72 -1.42 3.88 -3.70
C VAL A 72 -2.26 2.63 -3.50
N LEU A 73 -3.33 2.44 -4.26
CA LEU A 73 -4.14 1.21 -4.24
C LEU A 73 -3.34 -0.01 -4.69
N GLY A 74 -2.51 0.12 -5.72
CA GLY A 74 -1.60 -0.94 -6.16
C GLY A 74 -0.61 -1.35 -5.05
N VAL A 75 0.00 -0.37 -4.40
CA VAL A 75 0.94 -0.58 -3.28
C VAL A 75 0.20 -1.18 -2.07
N MET A 76 -1.03 -0.75 -1.79
CA MET A 76 -1.88 -1.30 -0.74
C MET A 76 -2.13 -2.79 -0.96
N PHE A 77 -2.39 -3.21 -2.19
CA PHE A 77 -2.59 -4.61 -2.53
C PHE A 77 -1.35 -5.46 -2.23
N VAL A 78 -0.15 -4.98 -2.61
CA VAL A 78 1.13 -5.63 -2.30
C VAL A 78 1.36 -5.71 -0.78
N SER A 79 1.05 -4.64 -0.05
CA SER A 79 1.16 -4.60 1.41
C SER A 79 0.18 -5.58 2.10
N LEU A 80 -1.03 -5.73 1.56
CA LEU A 80 -2.01 -6.69 2.05
C LEU A 80 -1.55 -8.13 1.82
N LEU A 81 -1.04 -8.45 0.64
CA LEU A 81 -0.42 -9.76 0.38
C LEU A 81 0.73 -10.04 1.34
N THR A 82 1.57 -9.04 1.61
CA THR A 82 2.68 -9.18 2.57
C THR A 82 2.17 -9.48 3.99
N ALA A 83 1.12 -8.78 4.45
CA ALA A 83 0.51 -9.04 5.75
C ALA A 83 -0.02 -10.49 5.87
N VAL A 84 -0.68 -10.98 4.81
CA VAL A 84 -1.22 -12.35 4.74
C VAL A 84 -0.10 -13.38 4.75
N ILE A 85 0.98 -13.16 3.98
CA ILE A 85 2.15 -14.05 3.98
C ILE A 85 2.78 -14.12 5.37
N ILE A 86 2.94 -12.99 6.06
CA ILE A 86 3.45 -12.95 7.44
C ILE A 86 2.53 -13.76 8.38
N ASP A 87 1.21 -13.66 8.21
CA ASP A 87 0.25 -14.41 9.02
C ASP A 87 0.38 -15.92 8.82
N LEU A 88 0.46 -16.37 7.56
CA LEU A 88 0.69 -17.77 7.21
C LEU A 88 2.00 -18.28 7.84
N ILE A 89 3.11 -17.57 7.66
CA ILE A 89 4.41 -17.96 8.22
C ILE A 89 4.35 -18.03 9.75
N THR A 90 3.67 -17.09 10.40
CA THR A 90 3.52 -17.07 11.86
C THR A 90 2.69 -18.24 12.35
N LYS A 91 1.64 -18.63 11.60
CA LYS A 91 0.77 -19.75 11.92
C LYS A 91 1.46 -21.11 11.74
N PHE A 92 2.31 -21.26 10.72
CA PHE A 92 3.09 -22.49 10.49
C PHE A 92 4.26 -22.67 11.47
N LYS A 93 4.76 -21.59 12.08
CA LYS A 93 5.85 -21.65 13.07
C LYS A 93 5.36 -21.93 14.50
N LYS A 94 4.04 -21.98 14.71
CA LYS A 94 3.38 -22.22 15.99
C LYS A 94 2.89 -23.65 16.04
#